data_AF-A0A6P6HQW1-F1
#
_entry.id   AF-A0A6P6HQW1-F1
#
_cell.length_a   1.000
_cell.length_b   1.000
_cell.length_c   1.000
_cell.angle_alpha   90.00
_cell.angle_beta   90.00
_cell.angle_gamma   90.00
#
_symmetry.space_group_name_H-M   'P 1'
#
loop_
_entity.id
_entity.type
_entity.pdbx_description
1 polymer ?
#
loop_
_entity_poly.entity_id
_entity_poly.type
_entity_poly.pdbx_seq_one_letter_code
_entity_poly.pdbx_strand_id
1 'polypeptide(L)' 'MKPLVIVLVLLSRVDPALAGLNPLSSEMHQKCYGNGICRLECSTSEMLVAYCMFQLECCVKGNPEP' A
#
# COMPACT_ATOMS: atom_id res chain seq x y z
N MET A 1 -9.70 -7.98 -37.39
CA MET A 1 -10.49 -7.91 -36.14
C MET A 1 -10.14 -9.02 -35.12
N LYS A 2 -9.93 -10.27 -35.54
CA LYS A 2 -9.56 -11.38 -34.64
C LYS A 2 -8.24 -11.25 -33.84
N PRO A 3 -7.13 -10.68 -34.36
CA PRO A 3 -5.87 -10.68 -33.60
C PRO A 3 -5.86 -9.67 -32.45
N LEU A 4 -6.57 -8.55 -32.60
CA LEU A 4 -6.67 -7.52 -31.56
C LEU A 4 -7.39 -8.05 -30.31
N VAL A 5 -8.41 -8.87 -30.50
CA VAL A 5 -9.16 -9.49 -29.39
C VAL A 5 -8.26 -10.45 -28.61
N ILE A 6 -7.37 -11.18 -29.28
CA ILE A 6 -6.43 -12.11 -28.64
C ILE A 6 -5.40 -11.34 -27.82
N VAL A 7 -4.86 -10.23 -28.35
CA VAL A 7 -3.93 -9.36 -27.60
C VAL A 7 -4.62 -8.74 -26.38
N LEU A 8 -5.86 -8.28 -26.52
CA LEU A 8 -6.62 -7.71 -25.41
C LEU A 8 -6.87 -8.73 -24.28
N VAL A 9 -7.20 -9.97 -24.65
CA VAL A 9 -7.39 -11.07 -23.70
C VAL A 9 -6.08 -11.46 -23.02
N LEU A 10 -4.95 -11.43 -23.73
CA LEU A 10 -3.64 -11.71 -23.13
C LEU A 10 -3.24 -10.61 -22.13
N LEU A 11 -3.50 -9.34 -22.45
CA LEU A 11 -3.21 -8.21 -21.56
C LEU A 11 -4.11 -8.17 -20.32
N SER A 12 -5.37 -8.61 -20.44
CA SER A 12 -6.29 -8.66 -19.30
C SER A 12 -6.04 -9.83 -18.34
N ARG A 13 -5.23 -10.83 -18.73
CA ARG A 13 -4.76 -11.90 -17.83
C ARG A 13 -3.49 -11.55 -17.06
N VAL A 14 -2.91 -10.37 -17.28
CA VAL A 14 -1.89 -9.85 -16.37
C VAL A 14 -2.64 -9.39 -15.14
N ASP A 15 -2.83 -10.31 -14.19
CA ASP A 15 -3.48 -10.04 -12.91
C ASP A 15 -2.85 -8.78 -12.27
N PRO A 16 -3.59 -7.68 -12.08
CA PRO A 16 -3.08 -6.51 -11.38
C PRO A 16 -2.69 -6.84 -9.93
N ALA A 17 -3.10 -8.01 -9.42
CA ALA A 17 -2.62 -8.58 -8.17
C ALA A 17 -1.10 -8.87 -8.18
N LEU A 18 -0.50 -9.22 -9.33
CA LEU A 18 0.95 -9.47 -9.42
C LEU A 18 1.77 -8.18 -9.51
N ALA A 19 1.17 -7.07 -9.92
CA ALA A 19 1.79 -5.74 -9.88
C ALA A 19 1.84 -5.14 -8.45
N GLY A 20 1.14 -5.77 -7.49
CA GLY A 20 1.06 -5.33 -6.09
C GLY A 20 1.89 -6.14 -5.08
N LEU A 21 2.46 -7.28 -5.48
CA LEU A 21 3.28 -8.14 -4.61
C LEU A 21 4.74 -7.67 -4.56
N ASN A 22 4.96 -6.39 -4.21
CA ASN A 22 6.29 -5.95 -3.84
C ASN A 22 6.63 -6.55 -2.46
N PRO A 23 7.68 -7.38 -2.30
CA PRO A 23 8.07 -7.89 -0.99
C PRO A 23 8.40 -6.78 0.01
N LEU A 24 8.82 -5.60 -0.47
CA LEU A 24 8.96 -4.36 0.32
C LEU A 24 7.64 -3.94 1.00
N SER A 25 6.50 -4.22 0.38
CA SER A 25 5.21 -3.94 0.98
C SER A 25 4.90 -4.84 2.18
N SER A 26 5.39 -6.08 2.18
CA SER A 26 5.16 -7.00 3.29
C SER A 26 6.00 -6.59 4.51
N GLU A 27 7.24 -6.16 4.27
CA GLU A 27 8.13 -5.60 5.30
C GLU A 27 7.57 -4.27 5.87
N MET A 28 7.01 -3.44 5.01
CA MET A 28 6.37 -2.18 5.38
C MET A 28 5.06 -2.39 6.15
N HIS A 29 4.27 -3.40 5.77
CA HIS A 29 3.13 -3.89 6.55
C HIS A 29 3.56 -4.26 7.97
N GLN A 30 4.68 -4.97 8.13
CA GLN A 30 5.14 -5.44 9.43
C GLN A 30 5.51 -4.31 10.39
N LYS A 31 6.14 -3.24 9.89
CA LYS A 31 6.47 -2.05 10.69
C LYS A 31 5.24 -1.28 11.13
N CYS A 32 4.18 -1.23 10.31
CA CYS A 32 2.95 -0.53 10.66
C CYS A 32 2.03 -1.34 11.58
N TYR A 33 1.85 -2.65 11.36
CA TYR A 33 0.90 -3.49 12.11
C TYR A 33 1.21 -3.65 13.60
N GLY A 34 2.44 -3.33 14.05
CA GLY A 34 2.81 -3.45 15.45
C GLY A 34 2.08 -2.45 16.36
N ASN A 35 1.86 -1.21 15.90
CA ASN A 35 1.19 -0.17 16.69
C ASN A 35 0.72 1.05 15.87
N GLY A 36 0.66 0.94 14.55
CA GLY A 36 0.33 2.02 13.61
C GLY A 36 -0.89 1.71 12.75
N ILE A 37 -1.47 2.75 12.16
CA ILE A 37 -2.60 2.69 11.23
C ILE A 37 -2.17 3.34 9.91
N CYS A 38 -2.53 2.70 8.79
CA CYS A 38 -2.34 3.30 7.47
C CYS A 38 -3.44 4.32 7.17
N ARG A 39 -3.07 5.57 6.86
CA ARG A 39 -3.98 6.66 6.48
C ARG A 39 -3.50 7.36 5.21
N LEU A 40 -4.35 8.16 4.57
CA LEU A 40 -3.90 9.04 3.48
C LEU A 40 -2.97 10.16 4.00
N GLU A 41 -3.22 10.63 5.23
CA GLU A 41 -2.46 11.64 5.95
C GLU A 41 -2.60 11.36 7.46
N CYS A 42 -1.52 11.49 8.22
CA CYS A 42 -1.54 11.37 9.67
C CYS A 42 -2.22 12.57 10.33
N SER A 43 -2.97 12.28 11.40
CA SER A 43 -3.58 13.33 12.22
C SER A 43 -2.51 14.15 12.95
N THR A 44 -2.85 15.35 13.39
CA THR A 44 -1.94 16.18 14.22
C THR A 44 -1.52 15.52 15.53
N SER A 45 -2.30 14.55 16.02
CA SER A 45 -2.00 13.72 17.19
C SER A 45 -1.25 12.42 16.90
N GLU A 46 -0.92 12.19 15.63
CA GLU A 46 -0.20 11.02 15.15
C GLU A 46 1.16 11.43 14.57
N MET A 47 2.10 10.48 14.51
CA MET A 47 3.43 10.67 13.93
C MET A 47 3.63 9.74 12.74
N LEU A 48 4.10 10.29 11.62
CA LEU A 48 4.49 9.53 10.43
C LEU A 48 5.79 8.76 10.71
N VAL A 49 5.74 7.43 10.63
CA VAL A 49 6.91 6.56 10.91
C VAL A 49 7.37 5.75 9.70
N ALA A 50 6.48 5.51 8.75
CA ALA A 50 6.73 4.81 7.51
C ALA A 50 5.63 5.14 6.51
N TYR A 51 5.70 4.58 5.32
CA TYR A 51 4.56 4.56 4.40
C TYR A 51 3.86 3.19 4.48
N CYS A 52 2.73 3.01 3.83
CA CYS A 52 1.96 1.79 3.64
C CYS A 52 1.75 1.54 2.13
N MET A 53 1.15 0.40 1.74
CA MET A 53 0.80 0.17 0.34
C MET A 53 0.05 1.37 -0.26
N PHE A 54 0.22 1.61 -1.56
CA PHE A 54 -0.43 2.71 -2.27
C PHE A 54 -0.06 4.12 -1.77
N GLN A 55 1.17 4.28 -1.24
CA GLN A 55 1.70 5.57 -0.77
C GLN A 55 0.92 6.17 0.42
N LEU A 56 0.15 5.34 1.13
CA LEU A 56 -0.49 5.74 2.38
C LEU A 56 0.58 6.00 3.45
N GLU A 57 0.30 6.85 4.41
CA GLU A 57 1.13 7.12 5.58
C GLU A 57 0.89 6.08 6.68
N CYS A 58 1.95 5.57 7.30
CA CYS A 58 1.85 4.78 8.52
C CYS A 58 1.95 5.72 9.74
N CYS A 59 0.84 5.83 10.45
CA CYS A 59 0.63 6.77 11.54
C CYS A 59 0.61 6.03 12.87
N VAL A 60 1.45 6.43 13.82
CA VAL A 60 1.40 5.93 15.20
C VAL A 60 0.91 7.04 16.13
N LYS A 61 0.22 6.66 17.20
CA LYS A 61 -0.22 7.63 18.22
C LYS A 61 0.99 8.33 18.85
N GLY A 62 1.02 9.66 18.81
CA GLY A 62 2.09 10.44 19.45
C GLY A 62 2.11 10.21 20.96
N ASN A 63 3.29 10.17 21.56
CA ASN A 63 3.48 10.05 23.01
C ASN A 63 4.51 11.11 23.49
N PRO A 64 4.15 12.08 24.34
CA PRO A 64 2.82 12.29 24.93
C PRO A 64 1.78 12.60 23.85
N GLU A 65 0.53 12.25 24.14
CA GLU A 65 -0.60 12.76 23.36
C GLU A 65 -0.54 14.29 23.40
N PRO A 66 -0.69 15.00 22.26
CA PRO A 66 -0.80 16.45 22.29
C PRO A 66 -2.05 16.92 23.04
#